data_AF-A0A1J4Z8U5-F1
#
_entry.id   AF-A0A1J4Z8U5-F1
#
_cell.length_a   1.000
_cell.length_b   1.000
_cell.length_c   1.000
_cell.angle_alpha   90.00
_cell.angle_beta   90.00
_cell.angle_gamma   90.00
#
_symmetry.space_group_name_H-M   'P 1'
#
loop_
_entity.id
_entity.type
_entity.pdbx_description
1 polymer ?
#
loop_
_entity_poly.entity_id
_entity_poly.type
_entity_poly.pdbx_seq_one_letter_code
_entity_poly.pdbx_strand_id
1 'polypeptide(L)'
;MARPNEKLADALRVLKKLQNKHNGVVQTEDLKESHRVILLEEGFIRQVMKGWYVCSNPREGDGDSTVWYASFWPFLSGYLNKRFGKRYCLNVDASILLHTHCTVIPRQVTVIIKEGGTSTLKLPHDTSVLLYPDEKNIPGNRVEVNGLQALPLADGLCRIGPQFFRNSPREAEIALGLVRDPGDLLTVLLAGAGLPAAAGRLAGALRFMGRNADADRITETMRRAKHNVRESNPFEILLPTLGNSRERSPYAMRIQSMWAGWRNDVLSVFPSAPGLPKIPDEYLGRIDERYVADAYNSLSIEGYQVNDELIERVAKGNWNPEEDAKDKGDRDAMAARGYFRAFRDVKASIAAILSGENAGEVARKAHHHWYGELFAPSVTAGIVEPHQLAGYRSGPIFIRNSMHTPLPREALADAMETLFNLIAQEPEPAVRAVLGHHLFVFIHPYFDGNGRIGRFLMNAMLASGGYPWTIIRMHSRARYMSALEQASVGGDIKPFAEFIVQEMHAWEAR
;
A
#
# COMPACT_ATOMS: atom_id res chain seq x y z
N MET A 1 34.20 -28.83 -16.67
CA MET A 1 33.75 -27.82 -15.68
C MET A 1 32.68 -26.97 -16.33
N ALA A 2 31.53 -26.74 -15.68
CA ALA A 2 30.48 -25.86 -16.23
C ALA A 2 30.98 -24.41 -16.33
N ARG A 3 30.56 -23.70 -17.38
CA ARG A 3 30.93 -22.28 -17.62
C ARG A 3 30.32 -21.39 -16.53
N PRO A 4 30.92 -20.23 -16.18
CA PRO A 4 30.41 -19.32 -15.13
C PRO A 4 28.92 -18.99 -15.27
N ASN A 5 28.45 -18.71 -16.50
CA ASN A 5 27.05 -18.40 -16.79
C ASN A 5 26.10 -19.60 -16.58
N GLU A 6 26.57 -20.84 -16.78
CA GLU A 6 25.78 -22.06 -16.54
C GLU A 6 25.56 -22.26 -15.03
N LYS A 7 26.59 -21.99 -14.21
CA LYS A 7 26.51 -22.07 -12.74
C LYS A 7 25.56 -21.02 -12.15
N LEU A 8 25.60 -19.78 -12.64
CA LEU A 8 24.67 -18.74 -12.22
C LEU A 8 23.23 -19.09 -12.63
N ALA A 9 23.02 -19.56 -13.86
CA ALA A 9 21.69 -19.99 -14.31
C ALA A 9 21.11 -21.12 -13.44
N ASP A 10 21.93 -22.11 -13.07
CA ASP A 10 21.53 -23.18 -12.15
C ASP A 10 21.19 -22.63 -10.76
N ALA A 11 22.01 -21.73 -10.22
CA ALA A 11 21.76 -21.08 -8.94
C ALA A 11 20.43 -20.28 -8.95
N LEU A 12 20.16 -19.54 -10.02
CA LEU A 12 18.92 -18.78 -10.21
C LEU A 12 17.69 -19.67 -10.32
N ARG A 13 17.78 -20.84 -10.97
CA ARG A 13 16.67 -21.82 -11.00
C ARG A 13 16.34 -22.33 -9.60
N VAL A 14 17.35 -22.61 -8.79
CA VAL A 14 17.14 -23.02 -7.38
C VAL A 14 16.55 -21.87 -6.57
N LEU A 15 17.10 -20.66 -6.72
CA LEU A 15 16.59 -19.48 -6.03
C LEU A 15 15.12 -19.20 -6.37
N LYS A 16 14.72 -19.34 -7.64
CA LYS A 16 13.32 -19.15 -8.05
C LYS A 16 12.36 -20.12 -7.36
N LYS A 17 12.77 -21.38 -7.18
CA LYS A 17 11.98 -22.37 -6.42
C LYS A 17 11.83 -21.97 -4.95
N LEU A 18 12.91 -21.48 -4.33
CA LEU A 18 12.89 -21.00 -2.95
C LEU A 18 12.02 -19.75 -2.80
N GLN A 19 12.11 -18.81 -3.75
CA GLN A 19 11.29 -17.60 -3.77
C GLN A 19 9.80 -17.93 -3.76
N ASN A 20 9.37 -18.90 -4.58
CA ASN A 20 7.98 -19.34 -4.64
C ASN A 20 7.52 -20.12 -3.40
N LYS A 21 8.45 -20.75 -2.66
CA LYS A 21 8.14 -21.61 -1.50
C LYS A 21 8.16 -20.86 -0.16
N HIS A 22 9.08 -19.92 0.00
CA HIS A 22 9.38 -19.25 1.26
C HIS A 22 9.29 -17.73 1.17
N ASN A 23 8.52 -17.20 0.20
CA ASN A 23 8.34 -15.77 -0.05
C ASN A 23 9.68 -15.02 -0.10
N GLY A 24 10.69 -15.63 -0.72
CA GLY A 24 12.01 -15.03 -0.90
C GLY A 24 12.96 -15.15 0.30
N VAL A 25 12.56 -15.74 1.43
CA VAL A 25 13.46 -15.99 2.56
C VAL A 25 14.25 -17.27 2.33
N VAL A 26 15.56 -17.20 2.53
CA VAL A 26 16.51 -18.28 2.24
C VAL A 26 17.42 -18.52 3.43
N GLN A 27 17.62 -19.77 3.80
CA GLN A 27 18.58 -20.17 4.81
C GLN A 27 19.86 -20.73 4.19
N THR A 28 20.94 -20.73 4.96
CA THR A 28 22.22 -21.34 4.54
C THR A 28 22.05 -22.78 4.05
N GLU A 29 21.18 -23.56 4.70
CA GLU A 29 20.91 -24.97 4.40
C GLU A 29 20.08 -25.18 3.11
N ASP A 30 19.37 -24.16 2.65
CA ASP A 30 18.52 -24.24 1.45
C ASP A 30 19.34 -24.18 0.15
N LEU A 31 20.59 -23.72 0.22
CA LEU A 31 21.48 -23.53 -0.92
C LEU A 31 22.81 -24.27 -0.72
N LYS A 32 23.30 -24.89 -1.80
CA LYS A 32 24.71 -25.31 -1.86
C LYS A 32 25.60 -24.08 -1.67
N GLU A 33 26.73 -24.26 -0.99
CA GLU A 33 27.68 -23.17 -0.75
C GLU A 33 28.10 -22.45 -2.04
N SER A 34 28.39 -23.21 -3.10
CA SER A 34 28.73 -22.67 -4.42
C SER A 34 27.62 -21.82 -5.05
N HIS A 35 26.35 -22.18 -4.86
CA HIS A 35 25.22 -21.35 -5.33
C HIS A 35 25.09 -20.09 -4.49
N ARG A 36 25.21 -20.22 -3.16
CA ARG A 36 25.06 -19.10 -2.23
C ARG A 36 26.12 -18.02 -2.46
N VAL A 37 27.39 -18.42 -2.67
CA VAL A 37 28.48 -17.48 -2.95
C VAL A 37 28.19 -16.68 -4.22
N ILE A 38 27.88 -17.36 -5.33
CA ILE A 38 27.58 -16.69 -6.61
C ILE A 38 26.35 -15.77 -6.48
N LEU A 39 25.29 -16.21 -5.81
CA LEU A 39 24.08 -15.38 -5.64
C LEU A 39 24.31 -14.15 -4.76
N LEU A 40 25.22 -14.23 -3.77
CA LEU A 40 25.62 -13.08 -2.95
C LEU A 40 26.49 -12.11 -3.75
N GLU A 41 27.51 -12.62 -4.46
CA GLU A 41 28.42 -11.82 -5.28
C GLU A 41 27.66 -11.06 -6.38
N GLU A 42 26.68 -11.73 -7.01
CA GLU A 42 25.85 -11.15 -8.05
C GLU A 42 24.65 -10.34 -7.51
N GLY A 43 24.49 -10.23 -6.18
CA GLY A 43 23.45 -9.40 -5.55
C GLY A 43 22.00 -9.92 -5.67
N PHE A 44 21.80 -11.20 -5.99
CA PHE A 44 20.48 -11.85 -6.05
C PHE A 44 19.94 -12.28 -4.68
N ILE A 45 20.80 -12.35 -3.67
CA ILE A 45 20.39 -12.49 -2.27
C ILE A 45 21.18 -11.51 -1.39
N ARG A 46 20.56 -11.06 -0.30
CA ARG A 46 21.19 -10.25 0.74
C ARG A 46 21.12 -10.93 2.08
N GLN A 47 22.20 -10.83 2.84
CA GLN A 47 22.24 -11.36 4.20
C GLN A 47 21.46 -10.45 5.16
N VAL A 48 20.51 -11.03 5.89
CA VAL A 48 19.76 -10.34 6.95
C VAL A 48 20.47 -10.51 8.29
N MET A 49 20.86 -11.75 8.60
CA MET A 49 21.64 -12.12 9.78
C MET A 49 22.45 -13.38 9.50
N LYS A 50 23.33 -13.79 10.41
CA LYS A 50 24.10 -15.04 10.24
C LYS A 50 23.17 -16.22 10.00
N GLY A 51 23.31 -16.86 8.83
CA GLY A 51 22.51 -18.03 8.45
C GLY A 51 21.23 -17.74 7.65
N TRP A 52 20.87 -16.46 7.48
CA TRP A 52 19.60 -16.05 6.89
C TRP A 52 19.76 -14.95 5.84
N TYR A 53 19.06 -15.13 4.73
CA TYR A 53 19.14 -14.31 3.53
C TYR A 53 17.74 -14.03 2.99
N VAL A 54 17.63 -12.98 2.18
CA VAL A 54 16.42 -12.62 1.42
C VAL A 54 16.77 -12.42 -0.05
N CYS A 55 15.87 -12.80 -0.95
CA CYS A 55 16.03 -12.55 -2.38
C CYS A 55 16.02 -11.05 -2.66
N SER A 56 16.94 -10.58 -3.50
CA SER A 56 17.11 -9.17 -3.86
C SER A 56 17.26 -8.99 -5.37
N ASN A 57 17.10 -7.77 -5.85
CA ASN A 57 17.45 -7.41 -7.23
C ASN A 57 18.87 -6.84 -7.28
N PRO A 58 19.78 -7.36 -8.12
CA PRO A 58 21.14 -6.82 -8.26
C PRO A 58 21.20 -5.33 -8.63
N ARG A 59 20.12 -4.78 -9.20
CA ARG A 59 20.00 -3.36 -9.56
C ARG A 59 19.67 -2.45 -8.38
N GLU A 60 19.37 -2.99 -7.21
CA GLU A 60 19.13 -2.24 -5.98
C GLU A 60 20.45 -1.99 -5.27
N GLY A 61 20.68 -0.77 -4.78
CA GLY A 61 21.91 -0.43 -4.03
C GLY A 61 21.91 -0.96 -2.59
N ASP A 62 23.07 -1.01 -1.96
CA ASP A 62 23.25 -1.59 -0.61
C ASP A 62 22.50 -0.85 0.52
N GLY A 63 22.04 0.39 0.26
CA GLY A 63 21.19 1.17 1.18
C GLY A 63 19.69 1.01 0.96
N ASP A 64 19.27 0.27 -0.08
CA ASP A 64 17.87 0.12 -0.45
C ASP A 64 17.11 -0.77 0.56
N SER A 65 16.09 -0.20 1.20
CA SER A 65 15.30 -0.86 2.25
C SER A 65 14.12 -1.69 1.74
N THR A 66 13.84 -1.61 0.44
CA THR A 66 12.66 -2.21 -0.21
C THR A 66 12.58 -3.70 0.01
N VAL A 67 13.67 -4.42 -0.31
CA VAL A 67 13.77 -5.87 -0.16
C VAL A 67 13.57 -6.29 1.28
N TRP A 68 14.10 -5.51 2.22
CA TRP A 68 13.99 -5.82 3.62
C TRP A 68 12.55 -5.68 4.11
N TYR A 69 11.91 -4.53 3.86
CA TYR A 69 10.54 -4.28 4.31
C TYR A 69 9.53 -5.25 3.67
N ALA A 70 9.71 -5.55 2.38
CA ALA A 70 9.02 -6.60 1.65
C ALA A 70 9.12 -7.99 2.30
N SER A 71 10.30 -8.32 2.79
CA SER A 71 10.62 -9.64 3.34
C SER A 71 10.48 -9.70 4.85
N PHE A 72 10.10 -8.60 5.53
CA PHE A 72 10.09 -8.51 6.98
C PHE A 72 9.21 -9.59 7.61
N TRP A 73 7.91 -9.60 7.30
CA TRP A 73 6.98 -10.59 7.85
C TRP A 73 7.29 -12.02 7.40
N PRO A 74 7.59 -12.30 6.12
CA PRO A 74 8.11 -13.60 5.69
C PRO A 74 9.34 -14.07 6.49
N PHE A 75 10.30 -13.18 6.73
CA PHE A 75 11.51 -13.48 7.48
C PHE A 75 11.18 -13.83 8.93
N LEU A 76 10.35 -13.03 9.61
CA LEU A 76 9.90 -13.33 10.97
C LEU A 76 9.20 -14.69 11.02
N SER A 77 8.32 -14.98 10.06
CA SER A 77 7.60 -16.25 9.96
C SER A 77 8.57 -17.43 9.85
N GLY A 78 9.52 -17.37 8.90
CA GLY A 78 10.54 -18.41 8.73
C GLY A 78 11.44 -18.58 9.96
N TYR A 79 11.95 -17.46 10.50
CA TYR A 79 12.89 -17.45 11.62
C TYR A 79 12.25 -17.97 12.91
N LEU A 80 11.08 -17.44 13.30
CA LEU A 80 10.42 -17.82 14.54
C LEU A 80 9.90 -19.26 14.47
N ASN A 81 9.38 -19.70 13.32
CA ASN A 81 8.94 -21.09 13.16
C ASN A 81 10.11 -22.08 13.21
N LYS A 82 11.27 -21.77 12.59
CA LYS A 82 12.46 -22.64 12.70
C LYS A 82 12.97 -22.69 14.14
N ARG A 83 13.04 -21.55 14.82
CA ARG A 83 13.65 -21.45 16.15
C ARG A 83 12.74 -21.97 17.28
N PHE A 84 11.45 -21.66 17.22
CA PHE A 84 10.52 -21.90 18.32
C PHE A 84 9.35 -22.82 17.94
N GLY A 85 9.10 -23.08 16.65
CA GLY A 85 7.91 -23.81 16.21
C GLY A 85 6.65 -23.14 16.74
N LYS A 86 5.79 -23.87 17.45
CA LYS A 86 4.58 -23.30 18.08
C LYS A 86 4.80 -22.78 19.51
N ARG A 87 6.06 -22.68 19.99
CA ARG A 87 6.39 -22.30 21.39
C ARG A 87 6.62 -20.79 21.58
N TYR A 88 6.01 -19.98 20.72
CA TYR A 88 6.02 -18.53 20.84
C TYR A 88 4.63 -17.97 20.53
N CYS A 89 4.43 -16.71 20.87
CA CYS A 89 3.29 -15.91 20.44
C CYS A 89 3.76 -14.46 20.26
N LEU A 90 3.29 -13.77 19.22
CA LEU A 90 3.44 -12.32 19.15
C LEU A 90 2.74 -11.66 20.35
N ASN A 91 3.21 -10.50 20.79
CA ASN A 91 2.50 -9.74 21.83
C ASN A 91 1.14 -9.22 21.32
N VAL A 92 0.38 -8.58 22.21
CA VAL A 92 -0.97 -8.09 21.91
C VAL A 92 -0.98 -7.12 20.73
N ASP A 93 -0.16 -6.08 20.76
CA ASP A 93 -0.09 -5.05 19.71
C ASP A 93 0.29 -5.66 18.35
N ALA A 94 1.37 -6.46 18.29
CA ALA A 94 1.80 -7.08 17.03
C ALA A 94 0.77 -8.09 16.50
N SER A 95 0.04 -8.78 17.39
CA SER A 95 -1.05 -9.67 16.98
C SER A 95 -2.19 -8.89 16.33
N ILE A 96 -2.61 -7.75 16.91
CA ILE A 96 -3.67 -6.92 16.32
C ILE A 96 -3.23 -6.34 14.97
N LEU A 97 -2.01 -5.80 14.87
CA LEU A 97 -1.47 -5.29 13.60
C LEU A 97 -1.45 -6.35 12.49
N LEU A 98 -1.26 -7.62 12.85
CA LEU A 98 -1.24 -8.72 11.90
C LEU A 98 -2.65 -9.10 11.44
N HIS A 99 -3.64 -9.12 12.35
CA HIS A 99 -5.06 -9.35 12.02
C HIS A 99 -5.64 -8.24 11.14
N THR A 100 -5.23 -6.99 11.36
CA THR A 100 -5.69 -5.85 10.56
C THR A 100 -4.93 -5.72 9.24
N HIS A 101 -3.95 -6.59 8.98
CA HIS A 101 -3.06 -6.53 7.83
C HIS A 101 -2.44 -5.12 7.68
N CYS A 102 -1.90 -4.59 8.78
CA CYS A 102 -1.22 -3.29 8.77
C CYS A 102 -0.10 -3.30 7.72
N THR A 103 -0.14 -2.30 6.84
CA THR A 103 0.76 -2.19 5.68
C THR A 103 2.08 -1.49 6.01
N VAL A 104 2.25 -1.02 7.24
CA VAL A 104 3.45 -0.32 7.71
C VAL A 104 4.29 -1.27 8.55
N ILE A 105 5.58 -1.38 8.22
CA ILE A 105 6.49 -2.25 8.97
C ILE A 105 6.82 -1.62 10.34
N PRO A 106 6.60 -2.33 11.47
CA PRO A 106 6.95 -1.82 12.79
C PRO A 106 8.46 -1.80 13.02
N ARG A 107 8.96 -0.77 13.71
CA ARG A 107 10.38 -0.66 14.10
C ARG A 107 10.82 -1.74 15.09
N GLN A 108 9.89 -2.23 15.92
CA GLN A 108 10.14 -3.36 16.80
C GLN A 108 8.91 -4.25 16.91
N VAL A 109 9.13 -5.56 16.83
CA VAL A 109 8.10 -6.58 17.13
C VAL A 109 8.49 -7.30 18.41
N THR A 110 7.56 -7.39 19.36
CA THR A 110 7.77 -8.14 20.60
C THR A 110 7.16 -9.53 20.48
N VAL A 111 7.96 -10.53 20.84
CA VAL A 111 7.60 -11.95 20.77
C VAL A 111 7.76 -12.56 22.15
N ILE A 112 6.67 -13.14 22.64
CA ILE A 112 6.64 -13.91 23.88
C ILE A 112 7.10 -15.33 23.57
N ILE A 113 8.11 -15.81 24.26
CA ILE A 113 8.68 -17.15 24.08
C ILE A 113 8.48 -18.00 25.32
N LYS A 114 8.31 -19.32 25.14
CA LYS A 114 8.09 -20.25 26.24
C LYS A 114 9.36 -20.44 27.09
N GLU A 115 10.49 -20.57 26.41
CA GLU A 115 11.79 -20.92 27.00
C GLU A 115 12.88 -20.06 26.34
N GLY A 116 13.88 -19.66 27.12
CA GLY A 116 14.98 -18.82 26.68
C GLY A 116 15.18 -17.58 27.56
N GLY A 117 16.09 -16.70 27.15
CA GLY A 117 16.36 -15.43 27.82
C GLY A 117 15.86 -14.23 27.01
N THR A 118 15.62 -13.12 27.71
CA THR A 118 15.32 -11.84 27.06
C THR A 118 16.46 -11.45 26.14
N SER A 119 16.15 -11.13 24.88
CA SER A 119 17.15 -10.71 23.90
C SER A 119 16.52 -9.88 22.79
N THR A 120 17.30 -8.96 22.23
CA THR A 120 16.87 -8.15 21.08
C THR A 120 17.67 -8.55 19.86
N LEU A 121 16.98 -9.08 18.85
CA LEU A 121 17.56 -9.32 17.53
C LEU A 121 17.49 -8.02 16.73
N LYS A 122 18.64 -7.38 16.51
CA LYS A 122 18.75 -6.26 15.57
C LYS A 122 18.65 -6.78 14.14
N LEU A 123 17.85 -6.11 13.33
CA LEU A 123 17.61 -6.43 11.93
C LEU A 123 17.90 -5.20 11.05
N PRO A 124 18.00 -5.36 9.72
CA PRO A 124 18.29 -4.24 8.82
C PRO A 124 17.33 -3.04 8.98
N HIS A 125 17.81 -1.86 8.56
CA HIS A 125 17.04 -0.59 8.50
C HIS A 125 16.32 -0.21 9.81
N ASP A 126 17.05 -0.31 10.92
CA ASP A 126 16.59 0.01 12.29
C ASP A 126 15.29 -0.68 12.70
N THR A 127 15.15 -1.93 12.26
CA THR A 127 14.09 -2.83 12.74
C THR A 127 14.65 -3.82 13.75
N SER A 128 13.79 -4.37 14.62
CA SER A 128 14.22 -5.33 15.63
C SER A 128 13.12 -6.27 16.07
N VAL A 129 13.52 -7.41 16.63
CA VAL A 129 12.63 -8.34 17.33
C VAL A 129 13.06 -8.48 18.77
N LEU A 130 12.20 -8.08 19.71
CA LEU A 130 12.41 -8.29 21.14
C LEU A 130 11.81 -9.65 21.53
N LEU A 131 12.66 -10.57 21.93
CA LEU A 131 12.28 -11.87 22.48
C LEU A 131 12.20 -11.76 24.01
N TYR A 132 11.06 -12.11 24.60
CA TYR A 132 10.84 -12.03 26.04
C TYR A 132 10.20 -13.32 26.59
N PRO A 133 10.80 -13.99 27.58
CA PRO A 133 10.28 -15.24 28.12
C PRO A 133 9.13 -14.97 29.11
N ASP A 134 7.93 -15.47 28.77
CA ASP A 134 6.75 -15.37 29.63
C ASP A 134 5.71 -16.44 29.26
N GLU A 135 5.98 -17.68 29.67
CA GLU A 135 5.13 -18.83 29.37
C GLU A 135 3.67 -18.62 29.81
N LYS A 136 3.43 -17.91 30.92
CA LYS A 136 2.08 -17.69 31.47
C LYS A 136 1.21 -16.87 30.52
N ASN A 137 1.83 -16.01 29.72
CA ASN A 137 1.14 -15.14 28.76
C ASN A 137 1.11 -15.71 27.34
N ILE A 138 1.55 -16.96 27.12
CA ILE A 138 1.36 -17.66 25.84
C ILE A 138 0.01 -18.39 25.86
N PRO A 139 -0.99 -17.94 25.08
CA PRO A 139 -2.30 -18.57 25.08
C PRO A 139 -2.26 -19.96 24.44
N GLY A 140 -3.04 -20.89 25.01
CA GLY A 140 -3.24 -22.24 24.46
C GLY A 140 -4.01 -22.24 23.13
N ASN A 141 -4.91 -21.26 22.94
CA ASN A 141 -5.77 -21.08 21.78
C ASN A 141 -5.18 -20.12 20.70
N ARG A 142 -3.85 -19.92 20.70
CA ARG A 142 -3.17 -19.11 19.69
C ARG A 142 -3.50 -19.56 18.26
N VAL A 143 -3.53 -18.59 17.35
CA VAL A 143 -3.85 -18.78 15.94
C VAL A 143 -2.64 -18.49 15.07
N GLU A 144 -2.65 -19.03 13.86
CA GLU A 144 -1.65 -18.71 12.85
C GLU A 144 -2.20 -17.63 11.92
N VAL A 145 -1.47 -16.52 11.80
CA VAL A 145 -1.78 -15.44 10.85
C VAL A 145 -0.51 -15.17 10.05
N ASN A 146 -0.56 -15.26 8.72
CA ASN A 146 0.61 -15.13 7.83
C ASN A 146 1.82 -16.01 8.25
N GLY A 147 1.54 -17.21 8.76
CA GLY A 147 2.55 -18.16 9.26
C GLY A 147 3.15 -17.81 10.62
N LEU A 148 2.67 -16.77 11.30
CA LEU A 148 3.12 -16.36 12.63
C LEU A 148 2.11 -16.77 13.70
N GLN A 149 2.60 -17.19 14.86
CA GLN A 149 1.75 -17.49 16.03
C GLN A 149 1.33 -16.18 16.71
N ALA A 150 0.02 -15.89 16.74
CA ALA A 150 -0.56 -14.66 17.28
C ALA A 150 -1.71 -14.96 18.25
N LEU A 151 -2.08 -13.97 19.07
CA LEU A 151 -3.31 -14.05 19.85
C LEU A 151 -4.53 -14.05 18.90
N PRO A 152 -5.61 -14.79 19.22
CA PRO A 152 -6.89 -14.59 18.56
C PRO A 152 -7.32 -13.13 18.64
N LEU A 153 -8.03 -12.63 17.61
CA LEU A 153 -8.44 -11.22 17.54
C LEU A 153 -9.20 -10.77 18.80
N ALA A 154 -10.17 -11.56 19.25
CA ALA A 154 -10.95 -11.26 20.45
C ALA A 154 -10.10 -11.23 21.73
N ASP A 155 -9.20 -12.20 21.90
CA ASP A 155 -8.21 -12.22 22.99
C ASP A 155 -7.33 -10.97 22.98
N GLY A 156 -6.82 -10.61 21.79
CA GLY A 156 -6.03 -9.41 21.58
C GLY A 156 -6.78 -8.15 22.00
N LEU A 157 -8.00 -7.95 21.50
CA LEU A 157 -8.84 -6.78 21.81
C LEU A 157 -9.19 -6.67 23.31
N CYS A 158 -9.44 -7.79 23.98
CA CYS A 158 -9.72 -7.79 25.41
C CYS A 158 -8.48 -7.42 26.25
N ARG A 159 -7.29 -7.74 25.77
CA ARG A 159 -6.02 -7.48 26.46
C ARG A 159 -5.36 -6.15 26.07
N ILE A 160 -5.73 -5.56 24.93
CA ILE A 160 -5.05 -4.37 24.41
C ILE A 160 -5.38 -3.12 25.23
N GLY A 161 -4.34 -2.38 25.60
CA GLY A 161 -4.46 -1.19 26.44
C GLY A 161 -5.02 0.03 25.68
N PRO A 162 -5.46 1.08 26.39
CA PRO A 162 -5.97 2.31 25.77
C PRO A 162 -4.93 3.01 24.88
N GLN A 163 -3.64 2.84 25.16
CA GLN A 163 -2.58 3.49 24.38
C GLN A 163 -2.57 3.08 22.91
N PHE A 164 -2.97 1.84 22.58
CA PHE A 164 -3.07 1.40 21.19
C PHE A 164 -4.14 2.17 20.41
N PHE A 165 -5.29 2.49 21.03
CA PHE A 165 -6.36 3.27 20.40
C PHE A 165 -5.93 4.72 20.13
N ARG A 166 -4.97 5.25 20.90
CA ARG A 166 -4.39 6.58 20.71
C ARG A 166 -3.30 6.59 19.65
N ASN A 167 -2.39 5.63 19.72
CA ASN A 167 -1.23 5.54 18.83
C ASN A 167 -1.59 4.97 17.46
N SER A 168 -2.64 4.15 17.37
CA SER A 168 -3.05 3.43 16.17
C SER A 168 -4.58 3.37 16.04
N PRO A 169 -5.28 4.53 16.04
CA PRO A 169 -6.74 4.57 16.03
C PRO A 169 -7.34 3.83 14.82
N ARG A 170 -6.72 3.96 13.64
CA ARG A 170 -7.13 3.25 12.42
C ARG A 170 -7.13 1.74 12.62
N GLU A 171 -6.05 1.19 13.17
CA GLU A 171 -5.93 -0.26 13.40
C GLU A 171 -6.91 -0.73 14.47
N ALA A 172 -7.18 0.10 15.48
CA ALA A 172 -8.18 -0.20 16.49
C ALA A 172 -9.61 -0.25 15.91
N GLU A 173 -10.00 0.73 15.06
CA GLU A 173 -11.30 0.70 14.39
C GLU A 173 -11.42 -0.51 13.44
N ILE A 174 -10.39 -0.83 12.66
CA ILE A 174 -10.39 -2.00 11.77
C ILE A 174 -10.50 -3.30 12.58
N ALA A 175 -9.73 -3.43 13.65
CA ALA A 175 -9.77 -4.61 14.52
C ALA A 175 -11.15 -4.82 15.15
N LEU A 176 -11.80 -3.74 15.60
CA LEU A 176 -13.18 -3.78 16.08
C LEU A 176 -14.16 -4.13 14.96
N GLY A 177 -13.99 -3.56 13.76
CA GLY A 177 -14.81 -3.86 12.58
C GLY A 177 -14.75 -5.33 12.15
N LEU A 178 -13.61 -6.00 12.36
CA LEU A 178 -13.46 -7.44 12.11
C LEU A 178 -14.23 -8.32 13.11
N VAL A 179 -14.63 -7.80 14.28
CA VAL A 179 -15.48 -8.52 15.24
C VAL A 179 -16.93 -8.49 14.79
N ARG A 180 -17.40 -9.63 14.28
CA ARG A 180 -18.76 -9.78 13.72
C ARG A 180 -19.83 -9.94 14.79
N ASP A 181 -19.54 -10.70 15.84
CA ASP A 181 -20.45 -10.93 16.96
C ASP A 181 -19.72 -10.55 18.26
N PRO A 182 -20.28 -9.63 19.10
CA PRO A 182 -19.70 -9.33 20.41
C PRO A 182 -19.63 -10.55 21.34
N GLY A 183 -20.31 -11.66 21.02
CA GLY A 183 -20.17 -12.96 21.68
C GLY A 183 -18.73 -13.49 21.71
N ASP A 184 -17.94 -13.22 20.66
CA ASP A 184 -16.52 -13.59 20.60
C ASP A 184 -15.72 -12.86 21.68
N LEU A 185 -16.01 -11.56 21.87
CA LEU A 185 -15.42 -10.75 22.94
C LEU A 185 -15.93 -11.22 24.31
N LEU A 186 -17.24 -11.42 24.45
CA LEU A 186 -17.86 -11.84 25.70
C LEU A 186 -17.30 -13.15 26.24
N THR A 187 -16.99 -14.10 25.37
CA THR A 187 -16.36 -15.38 25.75
C THR A 187 -15.04 -15.15 26.48
N VAL A 188 -14.23 -14.20 26.01
CA VAL A 188 -12.96 -13.82 26.65
C VAL A 188 -13.19 -12.96 27.89
N LEU A 189 -14.10 -11.99 27.81
CA LEU A 189 -14.39 -11.04 28.89
C LEU A 189 -14.98 -11.70 30.14
N LEU A 190 -15.72 -12.80 29.98
CA LEU A 190 -16.34 -13.57 31.07
C LEU A 190 -15.47 -14.72 31.58
N ALA A 191 -14.36 -15.03 30.91
CA ALA A 191 -13.48 -16.13 31.32
C ALA A 191 -12.79 -15.80 32.66
N GLY A 192 -12.63 -16.84 33.50
CA GLY A 192 -11.92 -16.74 34.78
C GLY A 192 -12.56 -15.71 35.73
N ALA A 193 -11.76 -14.75 36.21
CA ALA A 193 -12.21 -13.69 37.11
C ALA A 193 -13.01 -12.57 36.39
N GLY A 194 -13.15 -12.65 35.07
CA GLY A 194 -13.76 -11.62 34.24
C GLY A 194 -12.88 -10.39 34.04
N LEU A 195 -13.14 -9.64 32.96
CA LEU A 195 -12.36 -8.47 32.55
C LEU A 195 -13.22 -7.19 32.48
N PRO A 196 -13.77 -6.69 33.61
CA PRO A 196 -14.71 -5.56 33.62
C PRO A 196 -14.14 -4.27 33.02
N ALA A 197 -12.85 -3.98 33.26
CA ALA A 197 -12.19 -2.80 32.70
C ALA A 197 -12.04 -2.90 31.16
N ALA A 198 -11.77 -4.10 30.63
CA ALA A 198 -11.72 -4.33 29.19
C ALA A 198 -13.11 -4.23 28.57
N ALA A 199 -14.12 -4.81 29.22
CA ALA A 199 -15.51 -4.72 28.77
C ALA A 199 -15.97 -3.26 28.66
N GLY A 200 -15.68 -2.42 29.67
CA GLY A 200 -16.03 -1.01 29.66
C GLY A 200 -15.31 -0.22 28.56
N ARG A 201 -14.02 -0.52 28.33
CA ARG A 201 -13.24 0.08 27.25
C ARG A 201 -13.78 -0.30 25.87
N LEU A 202 -14.03 -1.58 25.63
CA LEU A 202 -14.53 -2.09 24.35
C LEU A 202 -15.96 -1.62 24.08
N ALA A 203 -16.84 -1.58 25.08
CA ALA A 203 -18.17 -1.01 24.95
C ALA A 203 -18.11 0.47 24.58
N GLY A 204 -17.27 1.27 25.25
CA GLY A 204 -17.07 2.68 24.91
C GLY A 204 -16.52 2.87 23.49
N ALA A 205 -15.56 2.04 23.07
CA ALA A 205 -15.01 2.07 21.72
C ALA A 205 -16.04 1.69 20.63
N LEU A 206 -16.84 0.64 20.86
CA LEU A 206 -17.92 0.24 19.95
C LEU A 206 -19.00 1.31 19.86
N ARG A 207 -19.34 1.94 20.99
CA ARG A 207 -20.29 3.05 21.04
C ARG A 207 -19.79 4.26 20.24
N PHE A 208 -18.51 4.59 20.36
CA PHE A 208 -17.87 5.63 19.56
C PHE A 208 -17.98 5.34 18.05
N MET A 209 -17.84 4.08 17.64
CA MET A 209 -18.05 3.64 16.25
C MET A 209 -19.55 3.51 15.86
N GLY A 210 -20.50 3.88 16.71
CA GLY A 210 -21.94 3.78 16.43
C GLY A 210 -22.51 2.36 16.56
N ARG A 211 -21.76 1.39 17.10
CA ARG A 211 -22.19 0.01 17.37
C ARG A 211 -22.86 -0.11 18.75
N ASN A 212 -23.91 0.69 18.97
CA ASN A 212 -24.60 0.80 20.26
C ASN A 212 -25.14 -0.55 20.77
N ALA A 213 -25.78 -1.34 19.91
CA ALA A 213 -26.35 -2.63 20.30
C ALA A 213 -25.29 -3.63 20.79
N ASP A 214 -24.10 -3.61 20.19
CA ASP A 214 -23.00 -4.48 20.61
C ASP A 214 -22.41 -4.02 21.95
N ALA A 215 -22.25 -2.71 22.13
CA ALA A 215 -21.82 -2.13 23.40
C ALA A 215 -22.80 -2.46 24.54
N ASP A 216 -24.11 -2.32 24.30
CA ASP A 216 -25.15 -2.63 25.27
C ASP A 216 -25.16 -4.11 25.62
N ARG A 217 -25.07 -5.00 24.63
CA ARG A 217 -24.97 -6.45 24.85
C ARG A 217 -23.75 -6.82 25.70
N ILE A 218 -22.60 -6.19 25.48
CA ILE A 218 -21.40 -6.42 26.31
C ILE A 218 -21.65 -5.99 27.75
N THR A 219 -22.11 -4.74 27.97
CA THR A 219 -22.27 -4.22 29.33
C THR A 219 -23.38 -4.94 30.11
N GLU A 220 -24.51 -5.27 29.47
CA GLU A 220 -25.60 -6.00 30.10
C GLU A 220 -25.19 -7.42 30.50
N THR A 221 -24.52 -8.15 29.60
CA THR A 221 -24.08 -9.52 29.89
C THR A 221 -23.07 -9.56 31.04
N MET A 222 -22.13 -8.62 31.07
CA MET A 222 -21.17 -8.49 32.17
C MET A 222 -21.87 -8.15 33.50
N ARG A 223 -22.88 -7.27 33.50
CA ARG A 223 -23.67 -6.95 34.71
C ARG A 223 -24.47 -8.16 35.20
N ARG A 224 -25.07 -8.94 34.30
CA ARG A 224 -25.77 -10.20 34.63
C ARG A 224 -24.81 -11.22 35.26
N ALA A 225 -23.55 -11.23 34.84
CA ALA A 225 -22.47 -12.00 35.47
C ALA A 225 -21.91 -11.35 36.76
N LYS A 226 -22.59 -10.33 37.31
CA LYS A 226 -22.23 -9.61 38.55
C LYS A 226 -20.92 -8.82 38.49
N HIS A 227 -20.45 -8.47 37.28
CA HIS A 227 -19.33 -7.55 37.12
C HIS A 227 -19.80 -6.09 37.05
N ASN A 228 -19.08 -5.19 37.73
CA ASN A 228 -19.29 -3.75 37.61
C ASN A 228 -18.51 -3.21 36.39
N VAL A 229 -19.22 -2.72 35.38
CA VAL A 229 -18.62 -2.20 34.14
C VAL A 229 -18.85 -0.70 34.04
N ARG A 230 -17.74 0.05 33.95
CA ARG A 230 -17.73 1.49 33.68
C ARG A 230 -17.23 1.73 32.27
N GLU A 231 -18.09 2.24 31.39
CA GLU A 231 -17.72 2.56 30.01
C GLU A 231 -16.68 3.69 29.96
N SER A 232 -15.74 3.58 29.02
CA SER A 232 -14.74 4.59 28.73
C SER A 232 -14.36 4.50 27.25
N ASN A 233 -14.45 5.62 26.52
CA ASN A 233 -13.95 5.69 25.16
C ASN A 233 -12.42 5.80 25.18
N PRO A 234 -11.67 4.83 24.61
CA PRO A 234 -10.21 4.88 24.56
C PRO A 234 -9.65 5.73 23.41
N PHE A 235 -10.48 6.15 22.45
CA PHE A 235 -10.05 6.97 21.32
C PHE A 235 -9.87 8.45 21.71
N GLU A 236 -8.88 9.11 21.11
CA GLU A 236 -8.67 10.57 21.21
C GLU A 236 -9.07 11.31 19.93
N ILE A 237 -9.36 10.58 18.86
CA ILE A 237 -9.93 11.15 17.63
C ILE A 237 -11.37 11.61 17.88
N LEU A 238 -11.75 12.73 17.25
CA LEU A 238 -13.04 13.38 17.49
C LEU A 238 -14.24 12.59 16.96
N LEU A 239 -14.08 11.96 15.80
CA LEU A 239 -15.12 11.19 15.12
C LEU A 239 -14.52 9.89 14.59
N PRO A 240 -15.30 8.78 14.59
CA PRO A 240 -14.85 7.52 14.00
C PRO A 240 -14.66 7.69 12.48
N THR A 241 -13.63 7.05 11.94
CA THR A 241 -13.37 7.06 10.48
C THR A 241 -14.12 5.96 9.74
N LEU A 242 -14.53 4.90 10.44
CA LEU A 242 -15.29 3.79 9.86
C LEU A 242 -16.76 3.78 10.27
N GLY A 243 -17.09 4.40 11.41
CA GLY A 243 -18.42 4.31 11.99
C GLY A 243 -18.92 2.86 12.08
N ASN A 244 -20.19 2.63 11.75
CA ASN A 244 -20.83 1.32 11.76
C ASN A 244 -20.74 0.64 10.38
N SER A 245 -19.56 0.65 9.76
CA SER A 245 -19.32 -0.01 8.48
C SER A 245 -19.60 -1.51 8.57
N ARG A 246 -20.22 -2.07 7.53
CA ARG A 246 -20.43 -3.52 7.36
C ARG A 246 -19.35 -4.17 6.50
N GLU A 247 -18.33 -3.41 6.13
CA GLU A 247 -17.19 -3.89 5.37
C GLU A 247 -16.48 -5.03 6.12
N ARG A 248 -16.07 -6.06 5.39
CA ARG A 248 -15.44 -7.26 5.93
C ARG A 248 -13.96 -7.34 5.57
N SER A 249 -13.55 -6.66 4.52
CA SER A 249 -12.18 -6.60 4.08
C SER A 249 -11.41 -5.55 4.92
N PRO A 250 -10.39 -5.95 5.70
CA PRO A 250 -9.57 -4.99 6.44
C PRO A 250 -8.86 -4.01 5.52
N TYR A 251 -8.61 -4.40 4.26
CA TYR A 251 -8.04 -3.55 3.23
C TYR A 251 -9.03 -2.48 2.76
N ALA A 252 -10.29 -2.84 2.48
CA ALA A 252 -11.32 -1.87 2.14
C ALA A 252 -11.58 -0.89 3.30
N MET A 253 -11.70 -1.39 4.53
CA MET A 253 -11.81 -0.54 5.72
C MET A 253 -10.61 0.42 5.83
N ARG A 254 -9.39 -0.03 5.55
CA ARG A 254 -8.21 0.84 5.54
C ARG A 254 -8.35 1.99 4.56
N ILE A 255 -8.78 1.72 3.33
CA ILE A 255 -9.02 2.76 2.32
C ILE A 255 -10.12 3.73 2.76
N GLN A 256 -11.24 3.23 3.31
CA GLN A 256 -12.33 4.06 3.85
C GLN A 256 -11.84 4.97 4.99
N SER A 257 -11.11 4.39 5.94
CA SER A 257 -10.57 5.13 7.07
C SER A 257 -9.55 6.17 6.63
N MET A 258 -8.70 5.87 5.64
CA MET A 258 -7.72 6.83 5.11
C MET A 258 -8.44 7.99 4.43
N TRP A 259 -9.46 7.69 3.63
CA TRP A 259 -10.27 8.71 2.99
C TRP A 259 -10.96 9.63 4.01
N ALA A 260 -11.70 9.04 4.96
CA ALA A 260 -12.46 9.79 5.96
C ALA A 260 -11.56 10.62 6.88
N GLY A 261 -10.43 10.05 7.32
CA GLY A 261 -9.50 10.73 8.23
C GLY A 261 -8.75 11.90 7.59
N TRP A 262 -8.58 11.90 6.27
CA TRP A 262 -7.75 12.87 5.56
C TRP A 262 -8.52 13.88 4.71
N ARG A 263 -9.82 13.67 4.51
CA ARG A 263 -10.68 14.55 3.70
C ARG A 263 -10.55 16.02 4.11
N ASN A 264 -10.69 16.32 5.41
CA ASN A 264 -10.65 17.70 5.91
C ASN A 264 -9.24 18.30 5.87
N ASP A 265 -8.21 17.47 6.01
CA ASP A 265 -6.82 17.92 5.88
C ASP A 265 -6.53 18.42 4.47
N VAL A 266 -7.01 17.71 3.44
CA VAL A 266 -6.92 18.17 2.05
C VAL A 266 -7.67 19.49 1.86
N LEU A 267 -8.91 19.58 2.35
CA LEU A 267 -9.72 20.79 2.23
C LEU A 267 -9.11 22.01 2.96
N SER A 268 -8.34 21.78 4.01
CA SER A 268 -7.65 22.86 4.74
C SER A 268 -6.47 23.47 3.99
N VAL A 269 -5.96 22.77 2.96
CA VAL A 269 -4.77 23.16 2.20
C VAL A 269 -5.12 23.61 0.77
N PHE A 270 -6.04 22.90 0.12
CA PHE A 270 -6.31 23.08 -1.30
C PHE A 270 -7.15 24.34 -1.57
N PRO A 271 -6.84 25.15 -2.61
CA PRO A 271 -7.69 26.28 -2.97
C PRO A 271 -9.05 25.81 -3.47
N SER A 272 -10.08 26.67 -3.33
CA SER A 272 -11.42 26.39 -3.83
C SER A 272 -11.44 26.11 -5.33
N ALA A 273 -12.34 25.25 -5.78
CA ALA A 273 -12.45 24.87 -7.17
C ALA A 273 -12.80 26.09 -8.05
N PRO A 274 -12.07 26.32 -9.16
CA PRO A 274 -12.41 27.39 -10.11
C PRO A 274 -13.80 27.26 -10.72
N GLY A 275 -14.35 26.03 -10.75
CA GLY A 275 -15.58 25.69 -11.45
C GLY A 275 -15.30 25.19 -12.86
N LEU A 276 -16.25 24.46 -13.43
CA LEU A 276 -16.07 23.85 -14.75
C LEU A 276 -15.77 24.93 -15.82
N PRO A 277 -14.84 24.65 -16.75
CA PRO A 277 -14.51 25.58 -17.82
C PRO A 277 -15.74 25.87 -18.68
N LYS A 278 -15.94 27.15 -19.02
CA LYS A 278 -17.05 27.59 -19.88
C LYS A 278 -16.98 27.01 -21.29
N ILE A 279 -15.76 26.81 -21.79
CA ILE A 279 -15.46 26.26 -23.11
C ILE A 279 -14.57 25.04 -22.91
N PRO A 280 -15.14 23.82 -22.86
CA PRO A 280 -14.38 22.59 -22.63
C PRO A 280 -13.23 22.40 -23.63
N ASP A 281 -13.43 22.75 -24.91
CA ASP A 281 -12.41 22.61 -25.94
C ASP A 281 -11.16 23.47 -25.69
N GLU A 282 -11.31 24.67 -25.12
CA GLU A 282 -10.16 25.50 -24.71
C GLU A 282 -9.40 24.89 -23.53
N TYR A 283 -10.11 24.23 -22.61
CA TYR A 283 -9.45 23.49 -21.53
C TYR A 283 -8.66 22.30 -22.07
N LEU A 284 -9.25 21.55 -23.02
CA LEU A 284 -8.60 20.42 -23.69
C LEU A 284 -7.42 20.85 -24.57
N GLY A 285 -7.48 22.02 -25.20
CA GLY A 285 -6.38 22.60 -25.96
C GLY A 285 -5.18 22.94 -25.07
N ARG A 286 -5.42 23.57 -23.90
CA ARG A 286 -4.37 23.83 -22.91
C ARG A 286 -3.72 22.56 -22.35
N ILE A 287 -4.44 21.45 -22.33
CA ILE A 287 -3.86 20.13 -21.99
C ILE A 287 -2.87 19.69 -23.08
N ASP A 288 -3.21 19.84 -24.36
CA ASP A 288 -2.31 19.46 -25.46
C ASP A 288 -1.00 20.26 -25.45
N GLU A 289 -1.07 21.57 -25.20
CA GLU A 289 0.08 22.46 -25.10
C GLU A 289 1.08 22.00 -24.01
N ARG A 290 0.58 21.29 -22.99
CA ARG A 290 1.36 20.80 -21.85
C ARG A 290 1.90 19.38 -22.05
N TYR A 291 1.51 18.68 -23.11
CA TYR A 291 1.83 17.26 -23.31
C TYR A 291 3.33 16.97 -23.25
N VAL A 292 4.16 17.75 -23.95
CA VAL A 292 5.61 17.47 -24.03
C VAL A 292 6.25 17.52 -22.64
N ALA A 293 5.95 18.58 -21.88
CA ALA A 293 6.43 18.75 -20.53
C ALA A 293 5.87 17.67 -19.57
N ASP A 294 4.61 17.30 -19.71
CA ASP A 294 3.98 16.24 -18.92
C ASP A 294 4.67 14.89 -19.14
N ALA A 295 4.81 14.49 -20.41
CA ALA A 295 5.46 13.24 -20.80
C ALA A 295 6.91 13.19 -20.32
N TYR A 296 7.68 14.27 -20.52
CA TYR A 296 9.07 14.33 -20.09
C TYR A 296 9.21 14.10 -18.58
N ASN A 297 8.46 14.86 -17.77
CA ASN A 297 8.58 14.78 -16.33
C ASN A 297 8.03 13.45 -15.79
N SER A 298 6.88 13.02 -16.29
CA SER A 298 6.21 11.79 -15.85
C SER A 298 7.05 10.55 -16.17
N LEU A 299 7.67 10.47 -17.34
CA LEU A 299 8.54 9.34 -17.70
C LEU A 299 9.89 9.39 -16.95
N SER A 300 10.49 10.58 -16.82
CA SER A 300 11.77 10.75 -16.11
C SER A 300 11.68 10.38 -14.62
N ILE A 301 10.53 10.64 -13.97
CA ILE A 301 10.30 10.26 -12.56
C ILE A 301 10.39 8.73 -12.36
N GLU A 302 9.97 7.96 -13.36
CA GLU A 302 10.05 6.50 -13.38
C GLU A 302 11.42 5.97 -13.87
N GLY A 303 12.34 6.88 -14.25
CA GLY A 303 13.71 6.57 -14.63
C GLY A 303 13.95 6.30 -16.12
N TYR A 304 12.97 6.57 -16.98
CA TYR A 304 13.17 6.54 -18.44
C TYR A 304 14.07 7.70 -18.89
N GLN A 305 14.90 7.47 -19.91
CA GLN A 305 15.78 8.49 -20.49
C GLN A 305 15.12 9.09 -21.72
N VAL A 306 14.31 10.13 -21.52
CA VAL A 306 13.57 10.80 -22.61
C VAL A 306 13.98 12.27 -22.74
N ASN A 307 13.87 12.81 -23.95
CA ASN A 307 14.06 14.23 -24.25
C ASN A 307 12.89 14.76 -25.10
N ASP A 308 12.81 16.08 -25.25
CA ASP A 308 11.71 16.74 -25.95
C ASP A 308 11.60 16.28 -27.42
N GLU A 309 12.75 16.10 -28.10
CA GLU A 309 12.80 15.63 -29.50
C GLU A 309 12.16 14.24 -29.66
N LEU A 310 12.47 13.29 -28.77
CA LEU A 310 11.90 11.95 -28.79
C LEU A 310 10.39 12.00 -28.55
N ILE A 311 9.96 12.79 -27.56
CA ILE A 311 8.54 12.92 -27.18
C ILE A 311 7.74 13.52 -28.34
N GLU A 312 8.26 14.57 -28.97
CA GLU A 312 7.63 15.18 -30.14
C GLU A 312 7.57 14.23 -31.34
N ARG A 313 8.66 13.51 -31.62
CA ARG A 313 8.73 12.54 -32.72
C ARG A 313 7.66 11.46 -32.57
N VAL A 314 7.50 10.96 -31.35
CA VAL A 314 6.48 9.96 -30.98
C VAL A 314 5.07 10.51 -31.11
N ALA A 315 4.84 11.76 -30.70
CA ALA A 315 3.54 12.42 -30.80
C ALA A 315 3.12 12.67 -32.25
N LYS A 316 4.09 13.05 -33.11
CA LYS A 316 3.89 13.28 -34.56
C LYS A 316 3.68 12.00 -35.37
N GLY A 317 3.87 10.82 -34.76
CA GLY A 317 3.67 9.52 -35.41
C GLY A 317 4.85 9.05 -36.26
N ASN A 318 6.00 9.73 -36.18
CA ASN A 318 7.21 9.43 -36.96
C ASN A 318 8.07 8.34 -36.29
N TRP A 319 7.44 7.37 -35.63
CA TRP A 319 8.08 6.24 -34.95
C TRP A 319 7.46 4.96 -35.48
N ASN A 320 8.26 4.11 -36.15
CA ASN A 320 7.77 2.89 -36.80
C ASN A 320 8.61 1.66 -36.38
N PRO A 321 8.22 0.95 -35.31
CA PRO A 321 8.96 -0.22 -34.82
C PRO A 321 8.84 -1.45 -35.73
N GLU A 322 7.91 -1.42 -36.70
CA GLU A 322 7.76 -2.50 -37.68
C GLU A 322 8.80 -2.39 -38.81
N GLU A 323 9.25 -1.17 -39.12
CA GLU A 323 10.18 -0.89 -40.22
C GLU A 323 11.59 -0.46 -39.76
N ASP A 324 11.74 0.14 -38.57
CA ASP A 324 13.03 0.58 -38.01
C ASP A 324 13.50 -0.32 -36.85
N ALA A 325 14.58 -1.07 -37.10
CA ALA A 325 15.21 -1.95 -36.10
C ALA A 325 15.78 -1.19 -34.88
N LYS A 326 16.07 0.11 -35.03
CA LYS A 326 16.54 0.99 -33.96
C LYS A 326 15.40 1.38 -33.01
N ASP A 327 14.18 1.49 -33.55
CA ASP A 327 12.96 1.80 -32.78
C ASP A 327 12.39 0.56 -32.08
N LYS A 328 12.56 -0.62 -32.67
CA LYS A 328 12.02 -1.91 -32.18
C LYS A 328 12.58 -2.37 -30.82
N GLY A 329 13.71 -1.82 -30.39
CA GLY A 329 14.39 -2.18 -29.13
C GLY A 329 14.52 -1.03 -28.12
N ASP A 330 14.05 0.17 -28.46
CA ASP A 330 14.21 1.35 -27.61
C ASP A 330 13.10 1.42 -26.56
N ARG A 331 13.44 0.95 -25.35
CA ARG A 331 12.56 0.96 -24.16
C ARG A 331 12.01 2.35 -23.87
N ASP A 332 12.81 3.40 -24.03
CA ASP A 332 12.41 4.76 -23.72
C ASP A 332 11.42 5.29 -24.77
N ALA A 333 11.65 4.98 -26.05
CA ALA A 333 10.72 5.32 -27.13
C ALA A 333 9.37 4.60 -27.00
N MET A 334 9.36 3.32 -26.64
CA MET A 334 8.12 2.57 -26.38
C MET A 334 7.34 3.13 -25.19
N ALA A 335 8.05 3.48 -24.10
CA ALA A 335 7.42 4.11 -22.95
C ALA A 335 6.81 5.47 -23.30
N ALA A 336 7.50 6.29 -24.10
CA ALA A 336 6.98 7.54 -24.62
C ALA A 336 5.74 7.32 -25.51
N ARG A 337 5.75 6.31 -26.38
CA ARG A 337 4.61 5.98 -27.26
C ARG A 337 3.40 5.53 -26.47
N GLY A 338 3.60 4.65 -25.49
CA GLY A 338 2.51 4.18 -24.63
C GLY A 338 1.93 5.32 -23.81
N TYR A 339 2.80 6.19 -23.29
CA TYR A 339 2.38 7.39 -22.56
C TYR A 339 1.52 8.31 -23.43
N PHE A 340 1.92 8.55 -24.69
CA PHE A 340 1.12 9.34 -25.64
C PHE A 340 -0.29 8.76 -25.85
N ARG A 341 -0.38 7.44 -26.05
CA ARG A 341 -1.67 6.76 -26.27
C ARG A 341 -2.56 6.87 -25.03
N ALA A 342 -2.02 6.57 -23.85
CA ALA A 342 -2.75 6.71 -22.59
C ALA A 342 -3.18 8.17 -22.34
N PHE A 343 -2.32 9.14 -22.63
CA PHE A 343 -2.64 10.57 -22.51
C PHE A 343 -3.86 10.97 -23.36
N ARG A 344 -3.95 10.48 -24.60
CA ARG A 344 -5.11 10.73 -25.48
C ARG A 344 -6.40 10.17 -24.90
N ASP A 345 -6.36 8.98 -24.31
CA ASP A 345 -7.54 8.35 -23.69
C ASP A 345 -7.97 9.05 -22.40
N VAL A 346 -7.00 9.52 -21.62
CA VAL A 346 -7.25 10.34 -20.43
C VAL A 346 -7.90 11.65 -20.84
N LYS A 347 -7.44 12.28 -21.94
CA LYS A 347 -8.07 13.48 -22.49
C LYS A 347 -9.52 13.22 -22.94
N ALA A 348 -9.79 12.07 -23.57
CA ALA A 348 -11.15 11.68 -23.92
C ALA A 348 -12.04 11.47 -22.67
N SER A 349 -11.47 10.88 -21.61
CA SER A 349 -12.14 10.76 -20.31
C SER A 349 -12.42 12.13 -19.67
N ILE A 350 -11.49 13.08 -19.76
CA ILE A 350 -11.70 14.45 -19.30
C ILE A 350 -12.82 15.12 -20.10
N ALA A 351 -12.89 14.92 -21.42
CA ALA A 351 -13.98 15.46 -22.23
C ALA A 351 -15.36 14.95 -21.72
N ALA A 352 -15.48 13.66 -21.41
CA ALA A 352 -16.68 13.08 -20.81
C ALA A 352 -17.01 13.72 -19.44
N ILE A 353 -16.01 13.90 -18.58
CA ILE A 353 -16.16 14.57 -17.28
C ILE A 353 -16.67 16.01 -17.44
N LEU A 354 -16.08 16.77 -18.36
CA LEU A 354 -16.46 18.16 -18.63
C LEU A 354 -17.87 18.26 -19.24
N SER A 355 -18.37 17.19 -19.88
CA SER A 355 -19.75 17.10 -20.37
C SER A 355 -20.79 16.77 -19.28
N GLY A 356 -20.35 16.56 -18.04
CA GLY A 356 -21.21 16.36 -16.87
C GLY A 356 -21.29 14.92 -16.36
N GLU A 357 -20.51 13.98 -16.92
CA GLU A 357 -20.43 12.63 -16.38
C GLU A 357 -19.73 12.61 -15.00
N ASN A 358 -20.11 11.67 -14.13
CA ASN A 358 -19.47 11.52 -12.83
C ASN A 358 -17.99 11.11 -13.01
N ALA A 359 -17.07 11.94 -12.51
CA ALA A 359 -15.64 11.74 -12.71
C ALA A 359 -15.11 10.42 -12.17
N GLY A 360 -15.59 9.99 -10.99
CA GLY A 360 -15.19 8.71 -10.40
C GLY A 360 -15.65 7.52 -11.24
N GLU A 361 -16.87 7.58 -11.79
CA GLU A 361 -17.39 6.53 -12.69
C GLU A 361 -16.63 6.46 -14.02
N VAL A 362 -16.32 7.62 -14.62
CA VAL A 362 -15.51 7.69 -15.83
C VAL A 362 -14.13 7.08 -15.59
N ALA A 363 -13.44 7.50 -14.51
CA ALA A 363 -12.14 6.97 -14.17
C ALA A 363 -12.17 5.46 -13.86
N ARG A 364 -13.20 4.98 -13.15
CA ARG A 364 -13.38 3.54 -12.85
C ARG A 364 -13.45 2.72 -14.13
N LYS A 365 -14.23 3.15 -15.13
CA LYS A 365 -14.37 2.45 -16.41
C LYS A 365 -13.09 2.52 -17.26
N ALA A 366 -12.38 3.65 -17.20
CA ALA A 366 -11.28 3.94 -18.12
C ALA A 366 -9.89 3.50 -17.63
N HIS A 367 -9.65 3.35 -16.31
CA HIS A 367 -8.28 3.15 -15.78
C HIS A 367 -7.58 1.88 -16.29
N HIS A 368 -8.32 0.81 -16.60
CA HIS A 368 -7.76 -0.39 -17.23
C HIS A 368 -7.38 -0.13 -18.69
N HIS A 369 -8.14 0.69 -19.40
CA HIS A 369 -7.84 1.06 -20.79
C HIS A 369 -6.60 1.97 -20.85
N TRP A 370 -6.52 2.98 -19.97
CA TRP A 370 -5.32 3.81 -19.83
C TRP A 370 -4.06 2.97 -19.58
N TYR A 371 -4.18 1.96 -18.72
CA TYR A 371 -3.09 1.02 -18.45
C TYR A 371 -2.74 0.16 -19.67
N GLY A 372 -3.76 -0.33 -20.38
CA GLY A 372 -3.60 -1.05 -21.65
C GLY A 372 -2.81 -0.24 -22.68
N GLU A 373 -3.22 1.00 -22.94
CA GLU A 373 -2.52 1.89 -23.88
C GLU A 373 -1.11 2.24 -23.45
N LEU A 374 -0.88 2.41 -22.15
CA LEU A 374 0.44 2.70 -21.60
C LEU A 374 1.47 1.61 -21.91
N PHE A 375 1.04 0.35 -22.05
CA PHE A 375 1.93 -0.79 -22.29
C PHE A 375 1.71 -1.49 -23.63
N ALA A 376 0.72 -1.09 -24.43
CA ALA A 376 0.44 -1.68 -25.74
C ALA A 376 1.67 -1.73 -26.68
N PRO A 377 2.52 -0.68 -26.76
CA PRO A 377 3.77 -0.78 -27.54
C PRO A 377 4.72 -1.86 -27.01
N SER A 378 4.86 -1.99 -25.69
CA SER A 378 5.71 -3.01 -25.06
C SER A 378 5.20 -4.44 -25.29
N VAL A 379 3.87 -4.61 -25.38
CA VAL A 379 3.26 -5.90 -25.77
C VAL A 379 3.52 -6.21 -27.24
N THR A 380 3.37 -5.22 -28.12
CA THR A 380 3.63 -5.37 -29.56
C THR A 380 5.10 -5.77 -29.82
N ALA A 381 6.03 -5.23 -29.03
CA ALA A 381 7.44 -5.57 -29.09
C ALA A 381 7.81 -6.91 -28.40
N GLY A 382 6.85 -7.60 -27.78
CA GLY A 382 7.09 -8.87 -27.08
C GLY A 382 7.88 -8.73 -25.77
N ILE A 383 7.91 -7.54 -25.17
CA ILE A 383 8.59 -7.27 -23.89
C ILE A 383 7.68 -7.55 -22.70
N VAL A 384 6.39 -7.29 -22.86
CA VAL A 384 5.34 -7.53 -21.87
C VAL A 384 4.39 -8.57 -22.43
N GLU A 385 4.07 -9.58 -21.63
CA GLU A 385 3.14 -10.62 -22.06
C GLU A 385 1.70 -10.08 -22.04
N PRO A 386 0.86 -10.34 -23.06
CA PRO A 386 -0.50 -9.80 -23.13
C PRO A 386 -1.34 -10.06 -21.87
N HIS A 387 -1.18 -11.24 -21.26
CA HIS A 387 -1.93 -11.61 -20.06
C HIS A 387 -1.59 -10.74 -18.83
N GLN A 388 -0.47 -10.01 -18.84
CA GLN A 388 -0.10 -9.08 -17.77
C GLN A 388 -0.96 -7.80 -17.80
N LEU A 389 -1.62 -7.50 -18.93
CA LEU A 389 -2.54 -6.36 -19.06
C LEU A 389 -4.01 -6.71 -18.83
N ALA A 390 -4.33 -7.98 -18.56
CA ALA A 390 -5.72 -8.46 -18.44
C ALA A 390 -6.46 -7.93 -17.19
N GLY A 391 -5.75 -7.35 -16.22
CA GLY A 391 -6.34 -6.84 -14.99
C GLY A 391 -5.28 -6.44 -13.97
N TYR A 392 -5.62 -6.53 -12.70
CA TYR A 392 -4.67 -6.28 -11.62
C TYR A 392 -3.59 -7.36 -11.53
N ARG A 393 -2.45 -6.99 -10.96
CA ARG A 393 -1.29 -7.88 -10.84
C ARG A 393 -1.62 -9.16 -10.09
N SER A 394 -1.00 -10.25 -10.54
CA SER A 394 -1.14 -11.58 -9.93
C SER A 394 -0.06 -11.92 -8.91
N GLY A 395 0.92 -11.03 -8.71
CA GLY A 395 2.09 -11.27 -7.86
C GLY A 395 2.44 -10.09 -6.96
N PRO A 396 3.38 -10.30 -6.02
CA PRO A 396 3.88 -9.25 -5.15
C PRO A 396 4.75 -8.26 -5.94
N ILE A 397 4.79 -7.03 -5.44
CA ILE A 397 5.63 -5.94 -5.91
C ILE A 397 6.09 -5.13 -4.71
N PHE A 398 7.07 -4.26 -4.91
CA PHE A 398 7.66 -3.49 -3.83
C PHE A 398 7.90 -2.05 -4.27
N ILE A 399 7.68 -1.11 -3.34
CA ILE A 399 7.91 0.31 -3.57
C ILE A 399 9.29 0.68 -3.05
N ARG A 400 10.08 1.33 -3.90
CA ARG A 400 11.47 1.63 -3.56
C ARG A 400 11.57 2.56 -2.35
N ASN A 401 12.37 2.16 -1.35
CA ASN A 401 12.71 2.91 -0.14
C ASN A 401 11.49 3.34 0.72
N SER A 402 10.41 2.55 0.71
CA SER A 402 9.21 2.83 1.50
C SER A 402 9.01 1.79 2.60
N MET A 403 8.67 2.23 3.82
CA MET A 403 8.23 1.32 4.90
C MET A 403 6.79 0.80 4.69
N HIS A 404 6.09 1.31 3.68
CA HIS A 404 4.79 0.81 3.26
C HIS A 404 4.95 -0.36 2.28
N THR A 405 4.26 -1.45 2.58
CA THR A 405 4.14 -2.61 1.68
C THR A 405 2.83 -2.52 0.88
N PRO A 406 2.88 -2.60 -0.46
CA PRO A 406 1.69 -2.66 -1.29
C PRO A 406 0.74 -3.77 -0.89
N LEU A 407 -0.54 -3.59 -1.21
CA LEU A 407 -1.58 -4.56 -0.86
C LEU A 407 -1.33 -5.92 -1.55
N PRO A 408 -1.64 -7.05 -0.91
CA PRO A 408 -1.52 -8.35 -1.57
C PRO A 408 -2.58 -8.51 -2.65
N ARG A 409 -2.39 -9.48 -3.56
CA ARG A 409 -3.27 -9.71 -4.72
C ARG A 409 -4.73 -9.85 -4.31
N GLU A 410 -4.98 -10.59 -3.23
CA GLU A 410 -6.31 -10.93 -2.73
C GLU A 410 -7.08 -9.70 -2.23
N ALA A 411 -6.38 -8.61 -1.94
CA ALA A 411 -6.96 -7.35 -1.48
C ALA A 411 -7.26 -6.35 -2.60
N LEU A 412 -6.72 -6.56 -3.81
CA LEU A 412 -6.73 -5.53 -4.85
C LEU A 412 -8.13 -5.21 -5.34
N ALA A 413 -8.99 -6.22 -5.54
CA ALA A 413 -10.35 -6.01 -6.02
C ALA A 413 -11.16 -5.16 -5.04
N ASP A 414 -11.26 -5.58 -3.78
CA ASP A 414 -12.00 -4.87 -2.73
C ASP A 414 -11.47 -3.44 -2.52
N ALA A 415 -10.15 -3.27 -2.49
CA ALA A 415 -9.53 -1.97 -2.25
C ALA A 415 -9.76 -1.01 -3.42
N MET A 416 -9.64 -1.48 -4.66
CA MET A 416 -9.86 -0.67 -5.85
C MET A 416 -11.34 -0.32 -6.04
N GLU A 417 -12.25 -1.27 -5.79
CA GLU A 417 -13.69 -1.00 -5.78
C GLU A 417 -14.02 0.07 -4.73
N THR A 418 -13.51 -0.09 -3.51
CA THR A 418 -13.69 0.89 -2.43
C THR A 418 -13.15 2.26 -2.82
N LEU A 419 -11.93 2.33 -3.37
CA LEU A 419 -11.33 3.59 -3.82
C LEU A 419 -12.21 4.30 -4.83
N PHE A 420 -12.63 3.61 -5.90
CA PHE A 420 -13.44 4.25 -6.92
C PHE A 420 -14.86 4.58 -6.44
N ASN A 421 -15.43 3.84 -5.49
CA ASN A 421 -16.69 4.21 -4.84
C ASN A 421 -16.54 5.54 -4.08
N LEU A 422 -15.45 5.70 -3.32
CA LEU A 422 -15.15 6.94 -2.60
C LEU A 422 -14.92 8.12 -3.56
N ILE A 423 -14.16 7.91 -4.65
CA ILE A 423 -13.96 8.95 -5.67
C ILE A 423 -15.29 9.35 -6.30
N ALA A 424 -16.17 8.40 -6.64
CA ALA A 424 -17.45 8.69 -7.28
C ALA A 424 -18.43 9.44 -6.37
N GLN A 425 -18.37 9.19 -5.06
CA GLN A 425 -19.26 9.78 -4.05
C GLN A 425 -18.74 11.11 -3.49
N GLU A 426 -17.45 11.42 -3.64
CA GLU A 426 -16.87 12.64 -3.09
C GLU A 426 -17.26 13.88 -3.93
N PRO A 427 -17.97 14.86 -3.34
CA PRO A 427 -18.33 16.08 -4.05
C PRO A 427 -17.11 16.96 -4.38
N GLU A 428 -16.08 16.98 -3.53
CA GLU A 428 -14.98 17.93 -3.64
C GLU A 428 -13.89 17.44 -4.63
N PRO A 429 -13.66 18.15 -5.77
CA PRO A 429 -12.68 17.72 -6.77
C PRO A 429 -11.24 17.67 -6.24
N ALA A 430 -10.89 18.57 -5.32
CA ALA A 430 -9.58 18.57 -4.66
C ALA A 430 -9.32 17.28 -3.86
N VAL A 431 -10.34 16.83 -3.11
CA VAL A 431 -10.27 15.58 -2.33
C VAL A 431 -10.16 14.39 -3.28
N ARG A 432 -10.98 14.35 -4.34
CA ARG A 432 -10.88 13.33 -5.39
C ARG A 432 -9.49 13.25 -5.99
N ALA A 433 -8.87 14.39 -6.31
CA ALA A 433 -7.55 14.43 -6.92
C ALA A 433 -6.44 13.96 -5.99
N VAL A 434 -6.37 14.52 -4.78
CA VAL A 434 -5.27 14.23 -3.83
C VAL A 434 -5.41 12.82 -3.27
N LEU A 435 -6.57 12.46 -2.73
CA LEU A 435 -6.78 11.14 -2.12
C LEU A 435 -6.88 10.04 -3.18
N GLY A 436 -7.54 10.31 -4.31
CA GLY A 436 -7.63 9.39 -5.43
C GLY A 436 -6.25 9.01 -5.97
N HIS A 437 -5.38 9.99 -6.20
CA HIS A 437 -3.99 9.74 -6.57
C HIS A 437 -3.27 8.92 -5.51
N HIS A 438 -3.22 9.42 -4.27
CA HIS A 438 -2.42 8.82 -3.21
C HIS A 438 -2.83 7.38 -2.92
N LEU A 439 -4.14 7.13 -2.79
CA LEU A 439 -4.65 5.79 -2.48
C LEU A 439 -4.51 4.83 -3.66
N PHE A 440 -4.57 5.30 -4.91
CA PHE A 440 -4.27 4.48 -6.07
C PHE A 440 -2.82 3.97 -6.04
N VAL A 441 -1.85 4.85 -5.76
CA VAL A 441 -0.43 4.46 -5.70
C VAL A 441 -0.07 3.69 -4.43
N PHE A 442 -0.83 3.85 -3.34
CA PHE A 442 -0.77 3.04 -2.12
C PHE A 442 -1.27 1.61 -2.35
N ILE A 443 -2.42 1.44 -3.02
CA ILE A 443 -2.93 0.11 -3.40
C ILE A 443 -1.96 -0.57 -4.37
N HIS A 444 -1.45 0.20 -5.33
CA HIS A 444 -0.45 -0.21 -6.31
C HIS A 444 -0.93 -1.44 -7.13
N PRO A 445 -2.02 -1.31 -7.90
CA PRO A 445 -2.75 -2.43 -8.49
C PRO A 445 -2.05 -3.14 -9.67
N TYR A 446 -1.05 -2.53 -10.30
CA TYR A 446 -0.38 -3.05 -11.49
C TYR A 446 1.10 -3.42 -11.22
N PHE A 447 1.71 -4.22 -12.10
CA PHE A 447 3.14 -4.60 -11.99
C PHE A 447 4.09 -3.41 -12.21
N ASP A 448 3.70 -2.47 -13.07
CA ASP A 448 4.40 -1.22 -13.37
C ASP A 448 3.35 -0.17 -13.80
N GLY A 449 3.71 1.10 -13.92
CA GLY A 449 2.86 2.17 -14.45
C GLY A 449 1.97 2.85 -13.42
N ASN A 450 1.96 2.38 -12.17
CA ASN A 450 1.09 2.92 -11.11
C ASN A 450 1.29 4.42 -10.88
N GLY A 451 2.54 4.90 -10.90
CA GLY A 451 2.83 6.34 -10.78
C GLY A 451 2.26 7.16 -11.95
N ARG A 452 2.40 6.67 -13.18
CA ARG A 452 1.90 7.32 -14.40
C ARG A 452 0.37 7.36 -14.43
N ILE A 453 -0.28 6.23 -14.16
CA ILE A 453 -1.74 6.16 -14.06
C ILE A 453 -2.27 6.99 -12.88
N GLY A 454 -1.58 7.00 -11.74
CA GLY A 454 -1.93 7.83 -10.59
C GLY A 454 -1.92 9.32 -10.93
N ARG A 455 -0.91 9.80 -11.65
CA ARG A 455 -0.86 11.20 -12.14
C ARG A 455 -1.95 11.52 -13.16
N PHE A 456 -2.29 10.60 -14.04
CA PHE A 456 -3.45 10.76 -14.93
C PHE A 456 -4.78 10.81 -14.16
N LEU A 457 -4.97 9.93 -13.18
CA LEU A 457 -6.14 9.94 -12.30
C LEU A 457 -6.26 11.27 -11.55
N MET A 458 -5.15 11.76 -10.97
CA MET A 458 -5.09 13.07 -10.32
C MET A 458 -5.59 14.17 -11.25
N ASN A 459 -5.04 14.26 -12.47
CA ASN A 459 -5.40 15.30 -13.41
C ASN A 459 -6.84 15.18 -13.93
N ALA A 460 -7.36 13.96 -14.12
CA ALA A 460 -8.77 13.76 -14.44
C ALA A 460 -9.69 14.29 -13.32
N MET A 461 -9.31 14.09 -12.06
CA MET A 461 -10.08 14.61 -10.92
C MET A 461 -9.92 16.13 -10.75
N LEU A 462 -8.73 16.69 -10.99
CA LEU A 462 -8.52 18.15 -11.04
C LEU A 462 -9.41 18.80 -12.11
N ALA A 463 -9.48 18.21 -13.30
CA ALA A 463 -10.32 18.69 -14.38
C ALA A 463 -11.81 18.74 -14.00
N SER A 464 -12.27 17.82 -13.16
CA SER A 464 -13.66 17.81 -12.66
C SER A 464 -14.03 19.00 -11.78
N GLY A 465 -13.04 19.78 -11.32
CA GLY A 465 -13.23 21.06 -10.63
C GLY A 465 -12.78 22.28 -11.42
N GLY A 466 -12.32 22.09 -12.68
CA GLY A 466 -11.75 23.14 -13.51
C GLY A 466 -10.35 23.60 -13.12
N TYR A 467 -9.66 22.88 -12.22
CA TYR A 467 -8.25 23.12 -11.91
C TYR A 467 -7.37 22.88 -13.16
N PRO A 468 -6.22 23.55 -13.29
CA PRO A 468 -5.33 23.34 -14.43
C PRO A 468 -4.67 21.96 -14.40
N TRP A 469 -4.33 21.46 -15.59
CA TRP A 469 -3.50 20.25 -15.73
C TRP A 469 -2.16 20.46 -15.05
N THR A 470 -1.89 19.67 -14.02
CA THR A 470 -0.76 19.83 -13.11
C THR A 470 0.31 18.79 -13.42
N ILE A 471 1.53 19.27 -13.73
CA ILE A 471 2.70 18.42 -14.00
C ILE A 471 3.60 18.40 -12.78
N ILE A 472 3.81 17.21 -12.21
CA ILE A 472 4.81 16.98 -11.16
C ILE A 472 6.18 16.99 -11.81
N ARG A 473 7.03 17.96 -11.45
CA ARG A 473 8.34 18.15 -12.10
C ARG A 473 9.38 17.15 -11.58
N MET A 474 10.24 16.65 -12.48
CA MET A 474 11.28 15.66 -12.17
C MET A 474 12.26 16.15 -11.09
N HIS A 475 12.65 17.43 -11.13
CA HIS A 475 13.54 18.00 -10.11
C HIS A 475 12.91 17.99 -8.70
N SER A 476 11.58 17.89 -8.59
CA SER A 476 10.84 17.79 -7.33
C SER A 476 10.57 16.35 -6.89
N ARG A 477 11.09 15.33 -7.60
CA ARG A 477 10.87 13.90 -7.33
C ARG A 477 11.15 13.53 -5.87
N ALA A 478 12.25 14.01 -5.29
CA ALA A 478 12.59 13.69 -3.90
C ALA A 478 11.51 14.18 -2.91
N ARG A 479 10.99 15.40 -3.13
CA ARG A 479 9.92 15.99 -2.32
C ARG A 479 8.60 15.25 -2.51
N TYR A 480 8.27 14.90 -3.75
CA TYR A 480 7.08 14.09 -4.08
C TYR A 480 7.11 12.72 -3.37
N MET A 481 8.22 11.99 -3.47
CA MET A 481 8.36 10.69 -2.80
C MET A 481 8.32 10.81 -1.27
N SER A 482 8.94 11.86 -0.72
CA SER A 482 8.90 12.13 0.73
C SER A 482 7.48 12.44 1.22
N ALA A 483 6.70 13.21 0.45
CA ALA A 483 5.31 13.52 0.78
C ALA A 483 4.41 12.26 0.73
N LEU A 484 4.61 11.38 -0.26
CA LEU A 484 3.91 10.09 -0.32
C LEU A 484 4.28 9.16 0.86
N GLU A 485 5.53 9.15 1.28
CA GLU A 485 5.98 8.35 2.43
C GLU A 485 5.38 8.87 3.75
N GLN A 486 5.33 10.20 3.93
CA GLN A 486 4.68 10.81 5.11
C GLN A 486 3.19 10.46 5.19
N ALA A 487 2.49 10.39 4.06
CA ALA A 487 1.10 9.94 4.04
C ALA A 487 0.97 8.44 4.30
N SER A 488 1.75 7.61 3.59
CA SER A 488 1.63 6.14 3.65
C SER A 488 2.07 5.54 4.98
N VAL A 489 3.07 6.14 5.62
CA VAL A 489 3.74 5.61 6.83
C VAL A 489 3.50 6.51 8.05
N GLY A 490 3.65 7.82 7.87
CA GLY A 490 3.43 8.80 8.94
C GLY A 490 1.95 9.10 9.21
N GLY A 491 1.06 8.76 8.29
CA GLY A 491 -0.36 9.03 8.42
C GLY A 491 -0.77 10.48 8.15
N ASP A 492 0.11 11.30 7.55
CA ASP A 492 -0.12 12.72 7.29
C ASP A 492 -0.18 13.02 5.79
N ILE A 493 -1.37 13.37 5.31
CA ILE A 493 -1.61 13.69 3.90
C ILE A 493 -1.22 15.14 3.53
N LYS A 494 -1.12 16.04 4.51
CA LYS A 494 -0.99 17.49 4.24
C LYS A 494 0.24 17.82 3.40
N PRO A 495 1.43 17.24 3.66
CA PRO A 495 2.60 17.50 2.82
C PRO A 495 2.37 17.15 1.35
N PHE A 496 1.57 16.10 1.06
CA PHE A 496 1.23 15.73 -0.31
C PHE A 496 0.22 16.69 -0.92
N ALA A 497 -0.81 17.10 -0.18
CA ALA A 497 -1.76 18.12 -0.65
C ALA A 497 -1.05 19.45 -0.97
N GLU A 498 -0.20 19.93 -0.05
CA GLU A 498 0.60 21.15 -0.21
C GLU A 498 1.54 21.06 -1.42
N PHE A 499 2.17 19.89 -1.60
CA PHE A 499 3.01 19.63 -2.76
C PHE A 499 2.26 19.78 -4.08
N ILE A 500 1.06 19.20 -4.18
CA ILE A 500 0.24 19.32 -5.40
C ILE A 500 -0.18 20.78 -5.66
N VAL A 501 -0.57 21.53 -4.62
CA VAL A 501 -0.89 22.96 -4.75
C VAL A 501 0.31 23.76 -5.30
N GLN A 502 1.51 23.49 -4.77
CA GLN A 502 2.72 24.16 -5.24
C GLN A 502 3.06 23.82 -6.70
N GLU A 503 2.91 22.56 -7.11
CA GLU A 503 3.11 22.18 -8.52
C GLU A 503 2.04 22.82 -9.40
N MET A 504 0.78 22.89 -8.96
CA MET A 504 -0.33 23.51 -9.70
C MET A 504 -0.05 24.99 -10.00
N HIS A 505 0.34 25.78 -8.99
CA HIS A 505 0.66 27.21 -9.17
C HIS A 505 1.90 27.45 -10.03
N ALA A 506 2.89 26.56 -10.00
CA ALA A 506 4.10 26.68 -10.82
C ALA A 506 3.80 26.68 -12.33
N TRP A 507 2.65 26.13 -12.73
CA TRP A 507 2.18 26.11 -14.11
C TRP A 507 1.07 27.11 -14.41
N GLU A 508 0.56 27.85 -13.42
CA GLU A 508 -0.33 29.00 -13.68
C GLU A 508 0.47 30.27 -13.99
N ALA A 509 1.70 30.36 -13.48
CA ALA A 509 2.59 31.52 -13.65
C ALA A 509 3.41 31.50 -14.95
N ARG A 510 3.16 30.54 -15.85
CA ARG A 510 3.82 30.37 -17.16
C ARG A 510 2.74 30.19 -18.21
#